data_AF-A0A0A9YFX6-F1
#
_entry.id   AF-A0A0A9YFX6-F1
#
_cell.length_a   1.000
_cell.length_b   1.000
_cell.length_c   1.000
_cell.angle_alpha   90.00
_cell.angle_beta   90.00
_cell.angle_gamma   90.00
#
_symmetry.space_group_name_H-M   'P 1'
#
loop_
_entity.id
_entity.type
_entity.pdbx_description
1 polymer ?
#
loop_
_entity_poly.entity_id
_entity_poly.type
_entity_poly.pdbx_seq_one_letter_code
_entity_poly.pdbx_strand_id
1 'polypeptide(L)'
;MWFKKVELFVFVSCVSVTFGDECFCPTTFDPVCASNGHVFTNTCALECHNLENHENLKLIGTGHCIEHLKLSPTSVDQHKDMCYQQCNNDYQPIVNAPNRKIYWNECYYQCDTRKEKHKHQHYLVLLGILSSIECTILYIIRYVRKRKHYPVFD
;
A
#
# COMPACT_ATOMS: atom_id res chain seq x y z
N MET A 1 13.05 -51.94 41.71
CA MET A 1 12.95 -52.40 40.31
C MET A 1 11.83 -51.65 39.55
N TRP A 2 11.83 -50.31 39.61
CA TRP A 2 10.75 -49.45 39.08
C TRP A 2 11.25 -48.36 38.12
N PHE A 3 12.56 -48.21 37.98
CA PHE A 3 13.18 -47.16 37.14
C PHE A 3 13.45 -47.60 35.69
N LYS A 4 13.42 -48.91 35.38
CA LYS A 4 13.67 -49.42 34.02
C LYS A 4 12.47 -49.41 33.07
N LYS A 5 11.25 -49.09 33.55
CA LYS A 5 10.04 -48.96 32.71
C LYS A 5 9.79 -47.52 32.24
N VAL A 6 10.37 -46.54 32.94
CA VAL A 6 10.18 -45.10 32.62
C VAL A 6 10.99 -44.73 31.38
N GLU A 7 12.19 -45.28 31.20
CA GLU A 7 12.97 -45.05 29.97
C GLU A 7 12.27 -45.60 28.73
N LEU A 8 11.63 -46.79 28.79
CA LEU A 8 10.94 -47.36 27.63
C LEU A 8 9.71 -46.53 27.18
N PHE A 9 9.04 -45.84 28.09
CA PHE A 9 7.86 -45.03 27.77
C PHE A 9 8.21 -43.66 27.17
N VAL A 10 9.33 -43.05 27.59
CA VAL A 10 9.78 -41.76 27.04
C VAL A 10 10.28 -41.90 25.60
N PHE A 11 10.82 -43.07 25.22
CA PHE A 11 11.26 -43.33 23.85
C PHE A 11 10.11 -43.46 22.85
N VAL A 12 8.91 -43.91 23.26
CA VAL A 12 7.79 -44.11 22.32
C VAL A 12 7.04 -42.82 22.01
N SER A 13 7.00 -41.85 22.93
CA SER A 13 6.29 -40.58 22.70
C SER A 13 7.08 -39.57 21.87
N CYS A 14 8.41 -39.71 21.78
CA CYS A 14 9.26 -38.73 21.08
C CYS A 14 9.49 -39.09 19.60
N VAL A 15 9.33 -40.35 19.21
CA VAL A 15 9.56 -40.80 17.81
C VAL A 15 8.47 -40.32 16.85
N SER A 16 7.32 -39.86 17.34
CA SER A 16 6.21 -39.44 16.48
C SER A 16 6.12 -37.94 16.17
N VAL A 17 7.05 -37.09 16.64
CA VAL A 17 6.94 -35.64 16.38
C VAL A 17 8.27 -34.98 16.04
N THR A 18 8.99 -35.48 15.02
CA THR A 18 9.94 -34.67 14.24
C THR A 18 10.07 -35.19 12.80
N PHE A 19 8.97 -35.28 12.07
CA PHE A 19 9.03 -35.01 10.63
C PHE A 19 8.42 -33.63 10.46
N GLY A 20 9.24 -32.60 10.65
CA GLY A 20 8.95 -31.35 9.97
C GLY A 20 9.11 -31.66 8.50
N ASP A 21 8.05 -31.51 7.72
CA ASP A 21 8.08 -31.66 6.27
C ASP A 21 8.98 -30.57 5.71
N GLU A 22 10.28 -30.84 5.73
CA GLU A 22 11.30 -29.99 5.14
C GLU A 22 11.05 -30.03 3.63
N CYS A 23 10.54 -28.93 3.09
CA CYS A 23 10.17 -28.89 1.69
C CYS A 23 11.40 -28.97 0.79
N PHE A 24 11.51 -30.06 0.04
CA PHE A 24 12.50 -30.14 -1.03
C PHE A 24 11.89 -29.68 -2.35
N CYS A 25 12.19 -28.44 -2.72
CA CYS A 25 11.79 -27.89 -4.02
C CYS A 25 12.97 -27.81 -4.99
N PRO A 26 12.75 -28.11 -6.29
CA PRO A 26 13.77 -27.89 -7.31
C PRO A 26 14.07 -26.39 -7.45
N THR A 27 15.29 -26.07 -7.84
CA THR A 27 15.73 -24.68 -8.11
C THR A 27 15.34 -24.18 -9.50
N THR A 28 14.47 -24.90 -10.20
CA THR A 28 13.93 -24.49 -11.50
C THR A 28 13.11 -23.20 -11.33
N PHE A 29 13.42 -22.23 -12.18
CA PHE A 29 12.78 -20.92 -12.17
C PHE A 29 11.58 -20.93 -13.13
N ASP A 30 10.41 -21.20 -12.59
CA ASP A 30 9.12 -21.19 -13.28
C ASP A 30 8.14 -20.34 -12.44
N PRO A 31 8.31 -19.00 -12.43
CA PRO A 31 7.68 -18.15 -11.43
C PRO A 31 6.16 -18.28 -11.46
N VAL A 32 5.54 -18.14 -10.29
CA VAL A 32 4.08 -18.20 -10.14
C VAL A 32 3.56 -17.10 -9.23
N CYS A 33 2.35 -16.61 -9.50
CA CYS A 33 1.66 -15.62 -8.70
C CYS A 33 0.66 -16.27 -7.74
N ALA A 34 0.76 -15.93 -6.46
CA ALA A 34 -0.14 -16.40 -5.40
C ALA A 34 -1.29 -15.41 -5.13
N SER A 35 -2.28 -15.84 -4.35
CA SER A 35 -3.48 -15.04 -4.05
C SER A 35 -3.25 -13.78 -3.23
N ASN A 36 -2.12 -13.72 -2.52
CA ASN A 36 -1.66 -12.54 -1.79
C ASN A 36 -0.87 -11.56 -2.67
N GLY A 37 -0.72 -11.83 -3.97
CA GLY A 37 0.07 -11.01 -4.89
C GLY A 37 1.58 -11.19 -4.77
N HIS A 38 2.04 -12.19 -4.02
CA HIS A 38 3.47 -12.55 -3.95
C HIS A 38 3.85 -13.50 -5.09
N VAL A 39 5.07 -13.34 -5.61
CA VAL A 39 5.62 -14.21 -6.66
C VAL A 39 6.52 -15.26 -6.02
N PHE A 40 6.27 -16.52 -6.33
CA PHE A 40 7.09 -17.65 -5.88
C PHE A 40 7.92 -18.19 -7.05
N THR A 41 9.11 -18.70 -6.75
CA THR A 41 10.08 -19.21 -7.75
C THR A 41 9.52 -20.31 -8.64
N ASN A 42 8.64 -21.14 -8.08
CA ASN A 42 7.87 -22.17 -8.77
C ASN A 42 6.67 -22.60 -7.92
N THR A 43 5.81 -23.48 -8.47
CA THR A 43 4.64 -24.02 -7.76
C THR A 43 5.00 -24.76 -6.48
N CYS A 44 6.11 -25.50 -6.47
CA CYS A 44 6.57 -26.19 -5.26
C CYS A 44 6.89 -25.20 -4.13
N ALA A 45 7.57 -24.10 -4.44
CA ALA A 45 7.89 -23.08 -3.45
C ALA A 45 6.63 -22.42 -2.85
N LEU A 46 5.57 -22.24 -3.65
CA LEU A 46 4.26 -21.76 -3.17
C LEU A 46 3.59 -22.76 -2.22
N GLU A 47 3.53 -24.04 -2.62
CA GLU A 47 2.93 -25.09 -1.80
C GLU A 47 3.68 -25.28 -0.50
N CYS A 48 5.00 -25.25 -0.56
CA CYS A 48 5.85 -25.29 0.63
C CYS A 48 5.53 -24.14 1.59
N HIS A 49 5.47 -22.92 1.06
CA HIS A 49 5.17 -21.75 1.87
C HIS A 49 3.82 -21.89 2.59
N ASN A 50 2.79 -22.44 1.92
CA ASN A 50 1.50 -22.74 2.54
C ASN A 50 1.63 -23.75 3.70
N LEU A 51 2.44 -24.79 3.52
CA LEU A 51 2.68 -25.81 4.55
C LEU A 51 3.42 -25.23 5.76
N GLU A 52 4.50 -24.47 5.53
CA GLU A 52 5.35 -23.90 6.58
C GLU A 52 4.65 -22.78 7.38
N ASN A 53 3.88 -21.94 6.69
CA ASN A 53 3.25 -20.76 7.30
C ASN A 53 1.78 -21.00 7.68
N HIS A 54 1.28 -22.22 7.46
CA HIS A 54 -0.14 -22.58 7.62
C HIS A 54 -1.08 -21.64 6.84
N GLU A 55 -0.64 -21.22 5.65
CA GLU A 55 -1.40 -20.39 4.73
C GLU A 55 -2.16 -21.23 3.70
N ASN A 56 -3.14 -20.61 3.03
CA ASN A 56 -3.90 -21.24 1.95
C ASN A 56 -3.89 -20.35 0.71
N LEU A 57 -2.68 -19.95 0.28
CA LEU A 57 -2.49 -19.15 -0.91
C LEU A 57 -2.84 -19.97 -2.15
N LYS A 58 -3.71 -19.41 -2.99
CA LYS A 58 -4.10 -20.04 -4.26
C LYS A 58 -3.19 -19.55 -5.37
N LEU A 59 -2.82 -20.45 -6.28
CA LEU A 59 -2.18 -20.08 -7.54
C LEU A 59 -3.15 -19.22 -8.37
N ILE A 60 -2.80 -17.96 -8.59
CA ILE A 60 -3.56 -17.02 -9.45
C ILE A 60 -3.13 -17.18 -10.92
N GLY A 61 -1.82 -17.35 -11.17
CA GLY A 61 -1.31 -17.41 -12.53
C GLY A 61 0.18 -17.76 -12.61
N THR A 62 0.64 -18.07 -13.81
CA THR A 62 2.05 -18.33 -14.13
C THR A 62 2.77 -17.03 -14.48
N GLY A 63 4.04 -16.91 -14.11
CA GLY A 63 4.87 -15.74 -14.32
C GLY A 63 4.97 -14.84 -13.08
N HIS A 64 5.30 -13.57 -13.31
CA HIS A 64 5.19 -12.56 -12.28
C HIS A 64 3.72 -12.34 -11.93
N CYS A 65 3.45 -11.84 -10.72
CA CYS A 65 2.20 -11.17 -10.45
C CYS A 65 2.17 -9.95 -11.36
N ILE A 66 1.62 -10.15 -12.56
CA ILE A 66 0.92 -9.08 -13.22
C ILE A 66 0.00 -8.56 -12.14
N GLU A 67 0.00 -7.27 -11.95
CA GLU A 67 -0.77 -6.53 -10.97
C GLU A 67 -2.28 -6.72 -11.26
N HIS A 68 -2.77 -7.96 -11.40
CA HIS A 68 -4.04 -8.39 -11.97
C HIS A 68 -5.17 -8.43 -10.95
N LEU A 69 -4.91 -7.95 -9.72
CA LEU A 69 -5.97 -7.25 -8.98
C LEU A 69 -6.29 -5.86 -9.58
N LYS A 70 -5.56 -5.40 -10.61
CA LYS A 70 -5.97 -4.29 -11.49
C LYS A 70 -6.79 -4.71 -12.72
N LEU A 71 -7.09 -5.99 -12.92
CA LEU A 71 -7.96 -6.42 -14.03
C LEU A 71 -9.11 -7.34 -13.60
N SER A 72 -9.66 -7.09 -12.41
CA SER A 72 -11.12 -7.07 -12.32
C SER A 72 -11.63 -5.95 -13.24
N PRO A 73 -12.80 -6.05 -13.88
CA PRO A 73 -13.46 -4.91 -14.56
C PRO A 73 -13.69 -3.68 -13.64
N THR A 74 -13.27 -3.73 -12.38
CA THR A 74 -13.31 -2.64 -11.41
C THR A 74 -12.00 -1.87 -11.24
N SER A 75 -10.98 -2.03 -12.09
CA SER A 75 -9.69 -1.34 -11.90
C SER A 75 -8.97 -0.89 -13.17
N VAL A 76 -9.73 -0.75 -14.27
CA VAL A 76 -9.50 0.36 -15.18
C VAL A 76 -10.00 1.60 -14.46
N ASP A 77 -9.11 2.46 -13.97
CA ASP A 77 -9.40 3.82 -13.49
C ASP A 77 -10.85 4.02 -12.98
N GLN A 78 -11.23 3.40 -11.86
CA GLN A 78 -12.52 3.71 -11.22
C GLN A 78 -12.50 5.05 -10.47
N HIS A 79 -11.47 5.87 -10.72
CA HIS A 79 -11.55 7.33 -10.63
C HIS A 79 -10.91 7.97 -11.87
N LYS A 80 -11.29 7.50 -13.07
CA LYS A 80 -11.52 8.45 -14.16
C LYS A 80 -12.60 9.36 -13.61
N ASP A 81 -12.20 10.50 -13.02
CA ASP A 81 -13.05 11.36 -12.19
C ASP A 81 -14.50 11.32 -12.63
N MET A 82 -15.45 11.30 -11.69
CA MET A 82 -16.88 11.37 -11.98
C MET A 82 -17.24 12.38 -13.10
N CYS A 83 -16.44 13.45 -13.22
CA CYS A 83 -16.44 14.40 -14.33
C CYS A 83 -16.26 13.77 -15.74
N TYR A 84 -15.24 12.92 -15.93
CA TYR A 84 -14.95 12.27 -17.21
C TYR A 84 -15.98 11.25 -17.64
N GLN A 85 -16.74 10.68 -16.69
CA GLN A 85 -17.83 9.76 -17.00
C GLN A 85 -19.05 10.46 -17.61
N GLN A 86 -19.14 11.78 -17.45
CA GLN A 86 -20.20 12.62 -17.99
C GLN A 86 -19.84 13.24 -19.36
N CYS A 87 -18.60 13.05 -19.83
CA CYS A 87 -18.18 13.59 -21.12
C CYS A 87 -18.59 12.65 -22.27
N ASN A 88 -19.06 13.23 -23.37
CA ASN A 88 -19.14 12.48 -24.63
C ASN A 88 -17.72 12.12 -25.12
N ASN A 89 -17.63 11.09 -25.95
CA ASN A 89 -16.37 10.65 -26.54
C ASN A 89 -16.16 11.22 -27.95
N ASP A 90 -16.82 12.31 -28.28
CA ASP A 90 -16.64 12.98 -29.56
C ASP A 90 -15.22 13.55 -29.62
N TYR A 91 -14.46 13.16 -30.63
CA TYR A 91 -13.08 13.60 -30.81
C TYR A 91 -13.05 14.99 -31.44
N GLN A 92 -12.75 16.00 -30.63
CA GLN A 92 -12.63 17.41 -31.03
C GLN A 92 -11.44 18.02 -30.28
N PRO A 93 -10.21 17.77 -30.75
CA PRO A 93 -9.02 18.01 -29.93
C PRO A 93 -8.79 19.50 -29.69
N ILE A 94 -8.49 19.84 -28.43
CA ILE A 94 -8.08 21.20 -28.04
C ILE A 94 -6.68 21.18 -27.45
N VAL A 95 -5.91 22.24 -27.66
CA VAL A 95 -4.55 22.39 -27.13
C VAL A 95 -4.55 23.51 -26.09
N ASN A 96 -4.21 23.20 -24.85
CA ASN A 96 -4.05 24.20 -23.80
C ASN A 96 -2.60 24.71 -23.74
N ALA A 97 -2.42 26.02 -23.89
CA ALA A 97 -1.15 26.72 -23.65
C ALA A 97 -1.08 27.17 -22.18
N PRO A 98 0.10 27.22 -21.54
CA PRO A 98 1.45 27.16 -22.12
C PRO A 98 2.03 25.76 -22.32
N ASN A 99 1.43 24.72 -21.71
CA ASN A 99 2.03 23.38 -21.63
C ASN A 99 1.84 22.52 -22.91
N ARG A 100 1.15 23.06 -23.93
CA ARG A 100 0.75 22.34 -25.16
C ARG A 100 0.08 21.00 -24.87
N LYS A 101 -0.71 20.93 -23.80
CA LYS A 101 -1.44 19.72 -23.43
C LYS A 101 -2.67 19.58 -24.32
N ILE A 102 -2.80 18.44 -24.99
CA ILE A 102 -3.91 18.15 -25.90
C ILE A 102 -4.99 17.38 -25.14
N TYR A 103 -6.24 17.78 -25.33
CA TYR A 103 -7.41 17.15 -24.72
C TYR A 103 -8.33 16.58 -25.79
N TRP A 104 -9.04 15.52 -25.45
CA TRP A 104 -9.95 14.81 -26.36
C TRP A 104 -11.07 15.71 -26.89
N ASN A 105 -11.66 16.50 -25.99
CA ASN A 105 -12.59 17.57 -26.28
C ASN A 105 -12.64 18.58 -25.12
N GLU A 106 -13.46 19.62 -25.27
CA GLU A 106 -13.67 20.67 -24.28
C GLU A 106 -14.10 20.12 -22.91
N CYS A 107 -14.97 19.11 -22.86
CA CYS A 107 -15.39 18.50 -21.60
C CYS A 107 -14.21 17.89 -20.84
N TYR A 108 -13.34 17.17 -21.56
CA TYR A 108 -12.13 16.58 -20.97
C TYR A 108 -11.14 17.62 -20.44
N TYR A 109 -11.05 18.80 -21.09
CA TYR A 109 -10.25 19.93 -20.62
C TYR A 109 -10.81 20.55 -19.33
N GLN A 110 -12.13 20.77 -19.29
CA GLN A 110 -12.80 21.31 -18.11
C GLN A 110 -12.73 20.39 -16.88
N CYS A 111 -12.65 19.06 -17.09
CA CYS A 111 -12.44 18.12 -15.99
C CYS A 111 -11.04 18.28 -15.36
N ASP A 112 -10.00 18.38 -16.19
CA ASP A 112 -8.63 18.50 -15.70
C ASP A 112 -8.36 19.85 -15.02
N THR A 113 -8.91 20.94 -15.55
CA THR A 113 -8.77 22.27 -14.91
C THR A 113 -9.42 22.34 -13.53
N ARG A 114 -10.45 21.54 -13.27
CA ARG A 114 -11.06 21.42 -11.93
C ARG A 114 -10.12 20.72 -10.94
N LYS A 115 -9.43 19.66 -11.36
CA LYS A 115 -8.45 18.96 -10.49
C LYS A 115 -7.33 19.89 -10.02
N GLU A 116 -6.81 20.72 -10.92
CA GLU A 116 -5.74 21.67 -10.60
C GLU A 116 -6.19 22.74 -9.59
N LYS A 117 -7.45 23.20 -9.67
CA LYS A 117 -8.01 24.14 -8.67
C LYS A 117 -8.07 23.53 -7.27
N HIS A 118 -8.47 22.27 -7.13
CA HIS A 118 -8.51 21.60 -5.82
C HIS A 118 -7.10 21.43 -5.24
N LYS A 119 -6.11 21.05 -6.04
CA LYS A 119 -4.72 20.94 -5.59
C LYS A 119 -4.17 22.28 -5.08
N HIS A 120 -4.46 23.38 -5.78
CA HIS A 120 -4.06 24.73 -5.37
C HIS A 120 -4.78 25.18 -4.08
N GLN A 121 -6.05 24.85 -3.92
CA GLN A 121 -6.81 25.17 -2.70
C GLN A 121 -6.24 24.46 -1.46
N HIS A 122 -5.92 23.16 -1.55
CA HIS A 122 -5.30 22.43 -0.44
C HIS A 122 -3.92 23.00 -0.05
N TYR A 123 -3.11 23.40 -1.03
CA TYR A 123 -1.82 24.05 -0.78
C TYR A 123 -1.96 25.38 -0.04
N LEU A 124 -2.90 26.24 -0.45
CA LEU A 124 -3.16 27.52 0.22
C LEU A 124 -3.67 27.34 1.66
N VAL A 125 -4.54 26.35 1.90
CA VAL A 125 -5.02 26.02 3.26
C VAL A 125 -3.86 25.58 4.16
N LEU A 126 -2.95 24.72 3.66
CA LEU A 126 -1.78 24.27 4.41
C LEU A 126 -0.83 25.43 4.75
N LEU A 127 -0.57 26.34 3.81
CA LEU A 127 0.22 27.54 4.07
C LEU A 127 -0.43 28.44 5.14
N GLY A 128 -1.76 28.58 5.11
CA GLY A 128 -2.51 29.32 6.14
C GLY A 128 -2.36 28.71 7.54
N ILE A 129 -2.45 27.39 7.65
CA ILE A 129 -2.27 26.66 8.92
C ILE A 129 -0.83 26.85 9.46
N LEU A 130 0.18 26.69 8.62
CA LEU A 130 1.59 26.86 9.02
C LEU A 130 1.87 28.28 9.55
N SER A 131 1.35 29.31 8.87
CA SER A 131 1.49 30.70 9.33
C SER A 131 0.81 30.98 10.67
N SER A 132 -0.31 30.30 10.95
CA SER A 132 -1.03 30.44 12.21
C SER A 132 -0.27 29.79 13.37
N ILE A 133 0.30 28.60 13.13
CA ILE A 133 1.13 27.90 14.11
C ILE A 133 2.36 28.73 14.46
N GLU A 134 3.05 29.28 13.45
CA GLU A 134 4.22 30.14 13.67
C GLU A 134 3.87 31.37 14.54
N CYS A 135 2.73 32.02 14.25
CA CYS A 135 2.22 33.12 15.08
C CYS A 135 1.98 32.69 16.54
N THR A 136 1.35 31.54 16.77
CA THR A 136 1.08 31.05 18.14
C THR A 136 2.35 30.73 18.91
N ILE A 137 3.35 30.12 18.27
CA ILE A 137 4.65 29.83 18.89
C ILE A 137 5.35 31.13 19.30
N LEU A 138 5.38 32.13 18.42
CA LEU A 138 5.98 33.44 18.73
C LEU A 138 5.26 34.16 19.87
N TYR A 139 3.93 34.06 19.93
CA TYR A 139 3.14 34.59 21.04
C TYR A 139 3.50 33.91 22.37
N ILE A 140 3.56 32.58 22.39
CA ILE A 140 3.93 31.81 23.60
C ILE A 140 5.36 32.15 24.04
N ILE A 141 6.33 32.21 23.11
CA ILE A 141 7.72 32.60 23.42
C ILE A 141 7.76 34.00 24.07
N ARG A 142 7.01 34.97 23.52
CA ARG A 142 6.90 36.31 24.10
C ARG A 142 6.24 36.30 25.48
N TYR A 143 5.19 35.53 25.66
CA TYR A 143 4.49 35.39 26.94
C TYR A 143 5.41 34.79 28.02
N VAL A 144 6.14 33.72 27.69
CA VAL A 144 7.10 33.08 28.61
C VAL A 144 8.29 33.99 28.91
N ARG A 145 8.83 34.72 27.91
CA ARG A 145 9.86 35.74 28.13
C ARG A 145 9.37 36.86 29.06
N LYS A 146 8.12 37.33 28.89
CA LYS A 146 7.52 38.34 29.77
C LYS A 146 7.40 37.83 31.20
N ARG A 147 7.01 36.56 31.42
CA ARG A 147 6.99 35.95 32.76
C ARG A 147 8.37 35.84 33.41
N LYS A 148 9.43 35.52 32.64
CA LYS A 148 10.82 35.49 33.16
C LYS A 148 11.36 36.86 33.57
N HIS A 149 10.74 37.95 33.10
CA HIS A 149 11.11 39.33 33.44
C HIS A 149 10.21 39.99 34.49
N TYR A 150 9.22 39.29 35.07
CA TYR A 150 8.58 39.78 36.29
C TYR A 150 9.48 39.43 37.48
N PRO A 151 9.99 40.42 38.24
CA PRO A 151 10.67 40.13 39.50
C PRO A 151 9.67 39.45 40.44
N VAL A 152 10.07 38.31 41.00
CA VAL A 152 9.46 37.78 42.22
C VAL A 152 9.79 38.80 43.30
N PHE A 153 8.80 39.61 43.68
CA PHE A 153 8.87 40.39 44.91
C PHE A 153 8.50 39.41 46.02
N ASP A 154 9.52 38.87 46.68
CA ASP A 154 9.43 38.37 48.05
C ASP A 154 9.62 39.55 49.03
#